data_AF-A0A9E4BVY9-F1
#
_entry.id   AF-A0A9E4BVY9-F1
#
_cell.length_a   1.000
_cell.length_b   1.000
_cell.length_c   1.000
_cell.angle_alpha   90.00
_cell.angle_beta   90.00
_cell.angle_gamma   90.00
#
_symmetry.space_group_name_H-M   'P 1'
#
loop_
_entity.id
_entity.type
_entity.pdbx_description
1 polymer ?
#
loop_
_entity_poly.entity_id
_entity_poly.type
_entity_poly.pdbx_seq_one_letter_code
_entity_poly.pdbx_strand_id
1 'polypeptide(L)'
;MGPPPPGAGLSGRLHIDDPTETADLSGSPDHQSTLAFFERRLRELLDPEATDARARADQLAKIASFGGEEAVRNRGAFDNSPVPGETPAFRVH
;
A
#
# COMPACT_ATOMS: atom_id res chain seq x y z
N MET A 1 -23.84 -22.50 -27.76
CA MET A 1 -23.81 -21.76 -26.48
C MET A 1 -22.49 -22.14 -25.82
N GLY A 2 -21.45 -21.33 -26.00
CA GLY A 2 -20.11 -21.65 -25.50
C GLY A 2 -20.00 -21.46 -23.98
N PRO A 3 -19.03 -22.12 -23.31
CA PRO A 3 -18.80 -21.91 -21.89
C PRO A 3 -18.47 -20.42 -21.62
N PRO A 4 -18.94 -19.86 -20.50
CA PRO A 4 -18.66 -18.47 -20.16
C PRO A 4 -17.16 -18.26 -19.92
N PRO A 5 -16.63 -17.05 -20.20
CA PRO A 5 -15.23 -16.74 -19.96
C PRO A 5 -14.88 -16.84 -18.46
N PRO A 6 -13.73 -17.42 -18.09
CA PRO A 6 -13.27 -17.41 -16.70
C PRO A 6 -12.91 -15.98 -16.31
N GLY A 7 -13.73 -15.36 -15.45
CA GLY A 7 -13.47 -13.99 -14.97
C GLY A 7 -14.70 -13.16 -14.61
N ALA A 8 -15.91 -13.63 -14.90
CA ALA A 8 -17.14 -12.98 -14.46
C ALA A 8 -17.44 -13.31 -12.99
N GLY A 9 -16.71 -12.69 -12.04
CA GLY A 9 -16.98 -12.91 -10.63
C GLY A 9 -15.93 -12.42 -9.64
N LEU A 10 -15.33 -11.25 -9.83
CA LEU A 10 -14.63 -10.57 -8.72
C LEU A 10 -15.64 -9.74 -7.92
N SER A 11 -16.68 -10.39 -7.41
CA SER A 11 -17.42 -9.88 -6.25
C SER A 11 -16.51 -10.16 -5.06
N GLY A 12 -15.90 -9.11 -4.50
CA GLY A 12 -15.00 -9.20 -3.36
C GLY A 12 -15.60 -10.04 -2.24
N ARG A 13 -15.22 -11.31 -2.21
CA ARG A 13 -15.46 -12.20 -1.09
C ARG A 13 -14.20 -12.05 -0.26
N LEU A 14 -14.30 -11.37 0.89
CA LEU A 14 -13.33 -11.57 1.96
C LEU A 14 -13.09 -13.08 2.06
N HIS A 15 -11.83 -13.49 2.22
CA HIS A 15 -11.49 -14.88 2.50
C HIS A 15 -12.18 -15.23 3.83
N ILE A 16 -13.36 -15.84 3.78
CA ILE A 16 -14.15 -16.19 4.98
C ILE A 16 -13.33 -17.13 5.89
N ASP A 17 -12.40 -17.87 5.30
CA ASP A 17 -11.52 -18.81 5.97
C ASP A 17 -10.22 -18.18 6.50
N ASP A 18 -9.89 -16.94 6.12
CA ASP A 18 -8.79 -16.13 6.71
C ASP A 18 -9.19 -14.66 6.83
N PRO A 19 -10.09 -14.32 7.79
CA PRO A 19 -10.62 -12.97 7.95
C PRO A 19 -9.57 -11.94 8.43
N THR A 20 -8.40 -12.41 8.88
CA THR A 20 -7.32 -11.59 9.43
C THR A 20 -6.12 -11.48 8.49
N GLU A 21 -6.16 -12.11 7.31
CA GLU A 21 -5.10 -12.08 6.29
C GLU A 21 -3.73 -12.53 6.84
N THR A 22 -3.73 -13.57 7.68
CA THR A 22 -2.50 -14.08 8.31
C THR A 22 -1.86 -15.24 7.55
N ALA A 23 -2.58 -15.84 6.60
CA ALA A 23 -2.09 -16.93 5.76
C ALA A 23 -1.64 -16.38 4.40
N ASP A 24 -0.33 -16.27 4.20
CA ASP A 24 0.23 -15.94 2.90
C ASP A 24 0.17 -17.13 1.93
N LEU A 25 -0.63 -17.00 0.86
CA LEU A 25 -0.80 -18.01 -0.18
C LEU A 25 0.17 -17.86 -1.37
N SER A 26 1.00 -16.82 -1.40
CA SER A 26 1.89 -16.53 -2.54
C SER A 26 2.91 -17.66 -2.80
N GLY A 27 3.33 -18.37 -1.75
CA GLY A 27 4.21 -19.53 -1.84
C GLY A 27 3.51 -20.86 -2.11
N SER A 28 2.17 -20.90 -2.11
CA SER A 28 1.41 -22.14 -2.33
C SER A 28 1.50 -22.59 -3.79
N PRO A 29 1.87 -23.85 -4.07
CA PRO A 29 1.87 -24.39 -5.44
C PRO A 29 0.50 -24.31 -6.11
N ASP A 30 -0.58 -24.48 -5.34
CA ASP A 30 -1.96 -24.49 -5.84
C ASP A 30 -2.43 -23.09 -6.29
N HIS A 31 -1.76 -22.02 -5.84
CA HIS A 31 -2.17 -20.64 -6.07
C HIS A 31 -1.26 -19.89 -7.08
N GLN A 32 -0.27 -20.55 -7.68
CA GLN A 32 0.69 -19.92 -8.59
C GLN A 32 0.04 -19.28 -9.83
N SER A 33 -0.99 -19.91 -10.40
CA SER A 33 -1.72 -19.37 -11.56
C SER A 33 -2.48 -18.09 -11.21
N THR A 34 -3.11 -18.06 -10.03
CA THR A 34 -3.80 -16.90 -9.48
C THR A 34 -2.82 -15.76 -9.19
N LEU A 35 -1.65 -16.07 -8.62
CA LEU A 35 -0.59 -15.08 -8.36
C LEU A 35 -0.11 -14.45 -9.67
N ALA A 36 0.21 -15.26 -10.68
CA ALA A 36 0.63 -14.76 -12.00
C ALA A 36 -0.45 -13.92 -12.69
N PHE A 37 -1.72 -14.29 -12.53
CA PHE A 37 -2.84 -13.50 -13.03
C PHE A 37 -2.87 -12.10 -12.41
N PHE A 38 -2.80 -12.00 -11.08
CA PHE A 38 -2.85 -10.71 -10.40
C PHE A 38 -1.60 -9.86 -10.64
N GLU A 39 -0.41 -10.47 -10.74
CA GLU A 39 0.82 -9.76 -11.13
C GLU A 39 0.66 -9.11 -12.52
N ARG A 40 0.13 -9.85 -13.49
CA ARG A 40 -0.16 -9.27 -14.82
C ARG A 40 -1.16 -8.13 -14.72
N ARG A 41 -2.25 -8.30 -13.97
CA ARG A 41 -3.28 -7.25 -13.80
C ARG A 41 -2.71 -6.00 -13.13
N LEU A 42 -1.84 -6.14 -12.14
CA LEU A 42 -1.13 -5.01 -11.52
C LEU A 42 -0.29 -4.26 -12.56
N ARG A 43 0.48 -4.99 -13.36
CA ARG A 43 1.36 -4.41 -14.40
C ARG A 43 0.61 -3.79 -15.58
N GLU A 44 -0.63 -4.22 -15.83
CA GLU A 44 -1.54 -3.55 -16.77
C GLU A 44 -2.05 -2.21 -16.24
N LEU A 45 -2.13 -2.03 -14.92
CA LEU A 45 -2.59 -0.79 -14.29
C LEU A 45 -1.44 0.22 -14.12
N LEU A 46 -0.26 -0.27 -13.73
CA LEU A 46 0.91 0.58 -13.45
C LEU A 46 2.23 -0.18 -13.62
N ASP A 47 3.32 0.57 -13.75
CA ASP A 47 4.68 0.08 -13.54
C ASP A 47 5.01 0.21 -12.03
N PRO A 48 5.17 -0.90 -11.29
CA PRO A 48 5.45 -0.85 -9.85
C PRO A 48 6.75 -0.13 -9.52
N GLU A 49 7.80 -0.43 -10.27
CA GLU A 49 9.14 0.10 -10.05
C GLU A 49 9.19 1.61 -10.32
N ALA A 50 8.59 2.07 -11.43
CA ALA A 50 8.49 3.50 -11.73
C ALA A 50 7.58 4.25 -10.74
N THR A 51 6.57 3.58 -10.18
CA THR A 51 5.67 4.18 -9.19
C THR A 51 6.35 4.34 -7.83
N ASP A 52 7.11 3.35 -7.37
CA ASP A 52 7.95 3.46 -6.15
C ASP A 52 8.98 4.59 -6.29
N ALA A 53 9.67 4.66 -7.43
CA ALA A 53 10.66 5.72 -7.68
C ALA A 53 10.04 7.13 -7.60
N ARG A 54 8.85 7.34 -8.20
CA ARG A 54 8.12 8.61 -8.12
C ARG A 54 7.73 8.93 -6.68
N ALA A 55 7.17 7.96 -5.95
CA ALA A 55 6.77 8.16 -4.56
C ALA A 55 7.97 8.57 -3.67
N ARG A 56 9.14 7.94 -3.86
CA ARG A 56 10.37 8.30 -3.14
C ARG A 56 10.84 9.71 -3.49
N ALA A 57 10.81 10.08 -4.77
CA ALA A 57 11.16 11.43 -5.20
C ALA A 57 10.25 12.48 -4.56
N ASP A 58 8.94 12.23 -4.51
CA ASP A 58 7.98 13.13 -3.88
C ASP A 58 8.21 13.24 -2.36
N GLN A 59 8.50 12.14 -1.69
CA GLN A 59 8.86 12.13 -0.26
C GLN A 59 10.12 12.95 0.00
N LEU A 60 11.16 12.80 -0.82
CA LEU A 60 12.41 13.58 -0.72
C LEU A 60 12.16 15.07 -0.96
N ALA A 61 11.38 15.42 -1.98
CA ALA A 61 10.99 16.81 -2.24
C ALA A 61 10.22 17.41 -1.06
N LYS A 62 9.34 16.61 -0.43
CA LYS A 62 8.59 17.02 0.76
C LYS A 62 9.52 17.27 1.94
N ILE A 63 10.48 16.38 2.20
CA ILE A 63 11.50 16.55 3.26
C ILE A 63 12.30 17.82 3.02
N ALA A 64 12.79 18.04 1.79
CA ALA A 64 13.53 19.24 1.42
C ALA A 64 12.70 20.51 1.65
N SER A 65 11.42 20.50 1.29
CA SER A 65 10.50 21.63 1.52
C SER A 65 10.28 21.97 3.00
N PHE A 66 10.56 21.03 3.90
CA PHE A 66 10.48 21.23 5.35
C PHE A 66 11.84 21.53 6.01
N GLY A 67 12.86 21.86 5.23
CA GLY A 67 14.19 22.23 5.74
C GLY A 67 15.17 21.06 5.87
N GLY A 68 14.86 19.92 5.24
CA GLY A 68 15.74 18.76 5.21
C GLY A 68 15.46 17.75 6.33
N GLU A 69 16.19 16.64 6.30
CA GLU A 69 15.93 15.49 7.18
C GLU A 69 16.09 15.83 8.66
N GLU A 70 17.15 16.56 9.03
CA GLU A 70 17.37 16.95 10.43
C GLU A 70 16.22 17.81 10.98
N ALA A 71 15.75 18.78 10.20
CA ALA A 71 14.63 19.63 10.59
C ALA A 71 13.34 18.83 10.79
N VAL A 72 13.05 17.88 9.89
CA VAL A 72 11.90 16.98 10.01
C VAL A 72 12.01 16.09 11.24
N ARG A 73 13.17 15.49 11.51
CA ARG A 73 13.38 14.63 12.68
C ARG A 73 13.28 15.41 13.99
N ASN A 74 13.90 16.59 14.06
CA ASN A 74 13.88 17.44 15.26
C ASN A 74 12.49 18.03 15.54
N ARG A 75 11.65 18.19 14.52
CA ARG A 75 10.26 18.63 14.69
C ARG A 75 9.42 17.63 15.49
N GLY A 76 9.79 16.35 15.51
CA GLY A 76 9.04 15.29 16.18
C GLY A 76 7.79 14.86 15.41
N ALA A 77 7.09 13.87 15.94
CA ALA A 77 5.92 13.25 15.34
C ALA A 77 4.67 13.39 16.21
N PHE A 78 3.51 13.28 15.57
CA PHE A 78 2.23 13.12 16.26
C PHE A 78 2.03 11.65 16.63
N ASP A 79 1.64 11.38 17.87
CA ASP A 79 1.13 10.05 18.27
C ASP A 79 -0.28 9.82 17.73
N ASN A 80 -1.04 10.91 17.60
CA ASN A 80 -2.41 10.94 17.12
C ASN A 80 -2.69 12.30 16.48
N SER A 81 -3.64 12.33 15.53
CA SER A 81 -4.09 13.61 14.99
C SER A 81 -4.71 14.44 16.12
N PRO A 82 -4.30 15.71 16.31
CA PRO A 82 -4.85 16.56 17.36
C PRO A 82 -6.33 16.82 17.12
N VAL A 83 -7.11 16.88 18.20
CA VAL A 83 -8.52 17.27 18.14
C VAL A 83 -8.59 18.73 17.65
N PRO A 84 -9.57 19.11 16.80
CA PRO A 84 -9.73 20.50 16.38
C PRO A 84 -9.82 21.45 17.59
N GLY A 85 -8.89 22.40 17.68
CA GLY A 85 -8.81 23.39 18.76
C GLY A 85 -7.73 23.13 19.81
N GLU A 86 -7.06 21.99 19.79
CA GLU A 86 -5.94 21.69 20.70
C GLU A 86 -4.58 22.08 20.11
N THR A 87 -3.67 22.54 20.97
CA THR A 87 -2.27 22.75 20.57
C THR A 87 -1.62 21.40 20.28
N PRO A 88 -1.07 21.18 19.09
CA PRO A 88 -0.47 19.89 18.76
C PRO A 88 0.76 19.60 19.63
N ALA A 89 0.78 18.45 20.29
CA ALA A 89 1.94 17.96 21.03
C ALA A 89 2.81 17.11 20.10
N PHE A 90 4.07 17.52 19.91
CA PHE A 90 5.05 16.75 19.14
C PHE A 90 5.90 15.93 20.11
N ARG A 91 5.95 14.62 19.90
CA ARG A 91 6.91 13.75 20.56
C ARG A 91 8.20 13.74 19.75
N VAL A 92 9.31 14.10 20.39
CA VAL A 92 10.64 13.98 19.77
C VAL A 92 10.96 12.49 19.57
N HIS A 93 11.57 12.16 18.42
CA HIS A 93 11.95 10.79 18.08
C HIS A 93 12.98 10.20 19.04
#